data_AF-A0A4U5PKU0-F1
#
_entry.id   AF-A0A4U5PKU0-F1
#
_cell.length_a   1.000
_cell.length_b   1.000
_cell.length_c   1.000
_cell.angle_alpha   90.00
_cell.angle_beta   90.00
_cell.angle_gamma   90.00
#
_symmetry.space_group_name_H-M   'P 1'
#
loop_
_entity.id
_entity.type
_entity.pdbx_description
1 polymer ?
#
loop_
_entity_poly.entity_id
_entity_poly.type
_entity_poly.pdbx_seq_one_letter_code
_entity_poly.pdbx_strand_id
1 'polypeptide(L)'
;MASSSTSSSLTSNLVSSPFYPSSFSKSPSLPLLSFSQTLKPFPNTSKLVYRAHSNPTTAVKAQTVDFAGSFYEGGIGSDDEPDSPIGSGTMTAVEEKETPPCPPGLRQYETMAVLRPDMSEDERLALTQKYEELLVAGGGMYVEVFNRGVVPLAYSIKKKNKAGESNTYLDGIYLLFTYFTKPESIGILEQTLNTDDDVIRSSSFKVRKRKY
;
A
#
# COMPACT_ATOMS: atom_id res chain seq x y z
N MET A 1 -60.32 49.56 37.46
CA MET A 1 -59.58 48.36 37.93
C MET A 1 -58.43 48.15 36.96
N ALA A 2 -57.30 48.86 37.09
CA ALA A 2 -56.12 48.57 37.94
C ALA A 2 -55.49 47.20 37.60
N SER A 3 -54.45 47.15 36.75
CA SER A 3 -53.00 46.96 37.10
C SER A 3 -52.71 45.53 37.59
N SER A 4 -51.66 44.80 37.20
CA SER A 4 -50.24 45.17 37.07
C SER A 4 -49.45 44.00 36.45
N SER A 5 -48.37 44.34 35.74
CA SER A 5 -47.24 43.48 35.37
C SER A 5 -46.27 43.24 36.55
N THR A 6 -45.68 42.06 36.67
CA THR A 6 -44.47 41.83 37.49
C THR A 6 -43.47 40.89 36.80
N SER A 7 -42.32 41.46 36.52
CA SER A 7 -41.04 40.83 36.21
C SER A 7 -40.39 40.28 37.49
N SER A 8 -39.71 39.14 37.42
CA SER A 8 -38.80 38.68 38.47
C SER A 8 -37.49 38.15 37.87
N SER A 9 -36.39 38.80 38.27
CA SER A 9 -34.99 38.40 38.08
C SER A 9 -34.46 37.97 39.45
N LEU A 10 -33.87 36.78 39.60
CA LEU A 10 -33.06 36.39 40.77
C LEU A 10 -32.06 35.28 40.34
N THR A 11 -30.80 35.64 40.06
CA THR A 11 -29.59 35.50 40.92
C THR A 11 -28.96 34.11 40.97
N SER A 12 -27.69 34.09 40.53
CA SER A 12 -26.64 33.08 40.68
C SER A 12 -26.44 32.60 42.11
N ASN A 13 -26.15 31.30 42.28
CA ASN A 13 -25.45 30.79 43.47
C ASN A 13 -24.37 29.78 43.06
N LEU A 14 -23.13 30.21 43.26
CA LEU A 14 -21.93 29.38 43.33
C LEU A 14 -21.97 28.59 44.64
N VAL A 15 -21.99 27.26 44.55
CA VAL A 15 -21.78 26.39 45.72
C VAL A 15 -20.33 25.91 45.69
N SER A 16 -19.52 26.52 46.55
CA SER A 16 -18.19 26.06 46.93
C SER A 16 -18.32 24.91 47.93
N SER A 17 -17.78 23.73 47.59
CA SER A 17 -17.70 22.58 48.48
C SER A 17 -16.29 22.47 49.10
N PRO A 18 -16.15 22.32 50.42
CA PRO A 18 -14.86 22.10 51.07
C PRO A 18 -14.64 20.61 51.36
N PHE A 19 -13.61 19.98 50.77
CA PHE A 19 -13.19 18.65 51.21
C PHE A 19 -11.66 18.49 51.25
N TYR A 20 -11.16 18.51 52.49
CA TYR A 20 -10.03 17.83 53.14
C TYR A 20 -8.73 17.50 52.38
N PRO A 21 -7.56 17.79 52.99
CA PRO A 21 -6.25 17.38 52.48
C PRO A 21 -5.96 15.92 52.89
N SER A 22 -5.71 15.05 51.91
CA SER A 22 -5.16 13.72 52.16
C SER A 22 -3.64 13.73 51.92
N SER A 23 -2.94 13.10 52.86
CA SER A 23 -1.50 13.05 53.02
C SER A 23 -0.73 12.52 51.82
N PHE A 24 0.38 13.19 51.51
CA PHE A 24 1.47 12.68 50.68
C PHE A 24 2.05 11.40 51.31
N SER A 25 1.72 10.25 50.74
CA SER A 25 2.41 8.99 51.01
C SER A 25 3.51 8.77 49.95
N LYS A 26 4.67 8.38 50.47
CA LYS A 26 5.93 8.17 49.75
C LYS A 26 5.78 7.07 48.71
N SER A 27 6.18 7.36 47.47
CA SER A 27 6.42 6.35 46.43
C SER A 27 7.68 5.54 46.77
N PRO A 28 7.63 4.19 46.78
CA PRO A 28 8.85 3.39 46.78
C PRO A 28 9.47 3.38 45.39
N SER A 29 10.76 3.74 45.32
CA SER A 29 11.59 3.62 44.13
C SER A 29 11.78 2.15 43.74
N LEU A 30 11.42 1.80 42.51
CA LEU A 30 11.66 0.47 41.94
C LEU A 30 13.15 0.30 41.58
N PRO A 31 13.74 -0.89 41.77
CA PRO A 31 15.17 -1.10 41.53
C PRO A 31 15.50 -1.19 40.03
N LEU A 32 16.68 -0.63 39.75
CA LEU A 32 17.41 -0.58 38.50
C LEU A 32 17.62 -1.97 37.87
N LEU A 33 17.37 -2.08 36.57
CA LEU A 33 17.66 -3.24 35.74
C LEU A 33 19.18 -3.51 35.70
N SER A 34 19.61 -4.72 36.09
CA SER A 34 20.90 -5.28 35.70
C SER A 34 20.66 -6.40 34.69
N PHE A 35 20.84 -6.09 33.41
CA PHE A 35 20.91 -7.08 32.35
C PHE A 35 22.33 -7.64 32.28
N SER A 36 22.58 -8.77 32.94
CA SER A 36 23.76 -9.59 32.63
C SER A 36 23.48 -10.40 31.37
N GLN A 37 23.72 -9.81 30.20
CA GLN A 37 23.77 -10.56 28.94
C GLN A 37 25.12 -11.24 28.80
N THR A 38 25.20 -12.52 29.17
CA THR A 38 26.35 -13.36 28.84
C THR A 38 26.28 -13.71 27.36
N LEU A 39 27.05 -13.01 26.53
CA LEU A 39 27.25 -13.36 25.13
C LEU A 39 28.03 -14.69 25.06
N LYS A 40 27.35 -15.77 24.63
CA LYS A 40 28.01 -17.00 24.20
C LYS A 40 28.44 -16.84 22.73
N PRO A 41 29.72 -17.01 22.39
CA PRO A 41 30.16 -17.00 21.00
C PRO A 41 29.66 -18.27 20.29
N PHE A 42 28.91 -18.10 19.20
CA PHE A 42 28.56 -19.17 18.28
C PHE A 42 29.82 -19.64 17.52
N PRO A 43 30.08 -20.95 17.41
CA PRO A 43 31.14 -21.44 16.55
C PRO A 43 30.75 -21.26 15.07
N ASN A 44 31.55 -20.43 14.40
CA ASN A 44 31.63 -20.32 12.95
C ASN A 44 32.08 -21.66 12.35
N THR A 45 31.22 -22.30 11.57
CA THR A 45 31.65 -23.32 10.60
C THR A 45 30.99 -23.06 9.25
N SER A 46 31.76 -22.43 8.37
CA SER A 46 31.53 -22.39 6.94
C SER A 46 31.85 -23.76 6.34
N LYS A 47 30.86 -24.48 5.80
CA LYS A 47 31.03 -25.39 4.65
C LYS A 47 29.74 -25.45 3.84
N LEU A 48 29.73 -24.63 2.79
CA LEU A 48 28.86 -24.79 1.63
C LEU A 48 29.33 -26.06 0.89
N VAL A 49 28.54 -27.12 0.92
CA VAL A 49 28.75 -28.31 0.07
C VAL A 49 27.53 -28.41 -0.84
N TYR A 50 27.66 -27.91 -2.07
CA TYR A 50 26.77 -28.33 -3.14
C TYR A 50 27.09 -29.78 -3.45
N ARG A 51 26.15 -30.67 -3.12
CA ARG A 51 26.19 -32.06 -3.53
C ARG A 51 25.82 -32.12 -5.01
N ALA A 52 26.84 -32.13 -5.86
CA ALA A 52 26.69 -32.47 -7.27
C ALA A 52 26.33 -33.96 -7.36
N HIS A 53 25.05 -34.25 -7.61
CA HIS A 53 24.64 -35.57 -8.06
C HIS A 53 24.89 -35.66 -9.56
N SER A 54 26.06 -36.17 -9.93
CA SER A 54 26.35 -36.62 -11.28
C SER A 54 25.61 -37.95 -11.52
N ASN A 55 24.53 -37.91 -12.28
CA ASN A 55 23.97 -39.12 -12.90
C ASN A 55 24.69 -39.39 -14.23
N PRO A 56 24.94 -40.67 -14.57
CA PRO A 56 25.74 -41.04 -15.72
C PRO A 56 24.97 -40.88 -17.03
N THR A 57 25.62 -40.18 -17.98
CA THR A 57 25.63 -40.48 -19.42
C THR A 57 24.40 -41.16 -20.02
N THR A 58 23.51 -40.38 -20.60
CA THR A 58 22.80 -40.79 -21.83
C THR A 58 23.19 -39.78 -22.90
N ALA A 59 24.01 -40.21 -23.85
CA ALA A 59 24.43 -39.40 -24.99
C ALA A 59 23.22 -39.21 -25.92
N VAL A 60 22.52 -38.07 -25.77
CA VAL A 60 21.52 -37.64 -26.74
C VAL A 60 22.25 -36.84 -27.82
N LYS A 61 22.37 -37.45 -28.99
CA LYS A 61 22.95 -36.86 -30.20
C LYS A 61 22.13 -35.62 -30.57
N ALA A 62 22.72 -34.44 -30.46
CA ALA A 62 22.14 -33.22 -30.99
C ALA A 62 22.08 -33.35 -32.52
N GLN A 63 20.87 -33.51 -33.05
CA GLN A 63 20.61 -33.44 -34.48
C GLN A 63 20.37 -31.96 -34.79
N THR A 64 21.33 -31.33 -35.48
CA THR A 64 21.16 -29.99 -36.03
C THR A 64 20.07 -30.08 -37.10
N VAL A 65 18.90 -29.56 -36.77
CA VAL A 65 17.84 -29.33 -37.75
C VAL A 65 18.10 -27.96 -38.34
N ASP A 66 18.71 -27.96 -39.52
CA ASP A 66 18.95 -26.78 -40.31
C ASP A 66 17.58 -26.33 -40.86
N PHE A 67 16.94 -25.39 -40.17
CA PHE A 67 15.66 -24.84 -40.59
C PHE A 67 15.87 -23.81 -41.70
N ALA A 68 16.38 -24.26 -42.85
CA ALA A 68 16.33 -23.54 -44.11
C ALA A 68 14.99 -23.82 -44.78
N GLY A 69 13.90 -23.34 -44.16
CA GLY A 69 12.56 -23.39 -44.72
C GLY A 69 12.24 -22.07 -45.42
N SER A 70 12.36 -22.04 -46.74
CA SER A 70 11.79 -21.00 -47.60
C SER A 70 10.26 -21.10 -47.57
N PHE A 71 9.62 -20.38 -46.66
CA PHE A 71 8.17 -20.44 -46.44
C PHE A 71 7.36 -19.36 -47.19
N TYR A 72 7.89 -18.76 -48.27
CA TYR A 72 7.04 -17.97 -49.17
C TYR A 72 7.58 -17.99 -50.61
N GLU A 73 7.57 -19.16 -51.23
CA GLU A 73 7.60 -19.27 -52.69
C GLU A 73 6.15 -19.52 -53.15
N GLY A 74 5.41 -18.43 -53.34
CA GLY A 74 4.05 -18.42 -53.88
C GLY A 74 3.94 -17.25 -54.85
N GLY A 75 4.28 -17.50 -56.11
CA GLY A 75 4.31 -16.50 -57.16
C GLY A 75 2.96 -16.21 -57.82
N ILE A 76 2.91 -14.97 -58.35
CA ILE A 76 2.19 -14.48 -59.54
C ILE A 76 0.66 -14.33 -59.48
N GLY A 77 0.27 -13.06 -59.49
CA GLY A 77 -1.00 -12.52 -59.96
C GLY A 77 -0.80 -11.03 -60.22
N SER A 78 -0.32 -10.70 -61.42
CA SER A 78 -0.28 -9.34 -61.96
C SER A 78 -1.71 -8.82 -62.17
N ASP A 79 -2.00 -7.61 -61.70
CA ASP A 79 -2.41 -6.46 -62.54
C ASP A 79 -2.70 -5.21 -61.66
N ASP A 80 -2.09 -4.09 -62.09
CA ASP A 80 -2.29 -2.67 -61.75
C ASP A 80 -1.80 -2.05 -60.40
N GLU A 81 -1.22 -0.85 -60.57
CA GLU A 81 -0.38 0.02 -59.72
C GLU A 81 -1.18 0.96 -58.78
N PRO A 82 -0.55 1.92 -58.06
CA PRO A 82 0.15 1.86 -56.76
C PRO A 82 -0.69 2.43 -55.60
N ASP A 83 -0.35 2.07 -54.34
CA ASP A 83 -0.19 3.07 -53.27
C ASP A 83 0.32 2.45 -51.95
N SER A 84 1.26 3.17 -51.32
CA SER A 84 1.72 3.10 -49.93
C SER A 84 2.91 2.17 -49.60
N PRO A 85 4.06 2.73 -49.17
CA PRO A 85 5.13 1.95 -48.56
C PRO A 85 4.71 1.47 -47.16
N ILE A 86 4.60 0.15 -47.00
CA ILE A 86 4.60 -0.54 -45.71
C ILE A 86 5.99 -0.33 -45.11
N GLY A 87 6.10 0.70 -44.28
CA GLY A 87 7.32 1.08 -43.58
C GLY A 87 7.15 0.93 -42.07
N SER A 88 8.08 0.15 -41.50
CA SER A 88 8.57 0.29 -40.13
C SER A 88 7.60 -0.05 -39.01
N GLY A 89 7.93 -1.12 -38.28
CA GLY A 89 7.34 -1.45 -36.99
C GLY A 89 7.44 -0.29 -36.01
N THR A 90 6.36 0.49 -35.95
CA THR A 90 6.02 1.34 -34.81
C THR A 90 5.62 0.40 -33.69
N MET A 91 6.60 0.09 -32.84
CA MET A 91 6.31 -0.41 -31.50
C MET A 91 5.47 0.66 -30.84
N THR A 92 4.20 0.31 -30.66
CA THR A 92 3.12 1.08 -30.08
C THR A 92 3.62 2.05 -29.01
N ALA A 93 3.45 3.34 -29.30
CA ALA A 93 3.42 4.39 -28.31
C ALA A 93 2.47 3.93 -27.21
N VAL A 94 3.05 3.57 -26.05
CA VAL A 94 2.31 3.55 -24.80
C VAL A 94 1.81 4.98 -24.67
N GLU A 95 0.50 5.12 -24.83
CA GLU A 95 -0.25 6.31 -24.53
C GLU A 95 0.09 6.69 -23.08
N GLU A 96 1.11 7.53 -22.94
CA GLU A 96 1.43 8.23 -21.71
C GLU A 96 0.23 9.15 -21.50
N LYS A 97 -0.82 8.60 -20.87
CA LYS A 97 -1.94 9.36 -20.35
C LYS A 97 -1.33 10.28 -19.30
N GLU A 98 -0.89 11.44 -19.77
CA GLU A 98 -0.23 12.47 -19.00
C GLU A 98 -1.18 12.85 -17.86
N THR A 99 -0.88 12.38 -16.66
CA THR A 99 -1.66 12.71 -15.47
C THR A 99 -1.72 14.23 -15.38
N PRO A 100 -2.91 14.83 -15.27
CA PRO A 100 -3.06 16.28 -15.37
C PRO A 100 -2.13 16.98 -14.37
N PRO A 101 -1.54 18.14 -14.74
CA PRO A 101 -0.61 18.85 -13.88
C PRO A 101 -1.25 19.12 -12.51
N CYS A 102 -0.46 18.93 -11.45
CA CYS A 102 -0.91 19.08 -10.06
C CYS A 102 -1.68 20.40 -9.91
N PRO A 103 -2.94 20.38 -9.43
CA PRO A 103 -3.67 21.62 -9.19
C PRO A 103 -2.94 22.48 -8.13
N PRO A 104 -3.04 23.81 -8.20
CA PRO A 104 -2.33 24.71 -7.29
C PRO A 104 -2.63 24.39 -5.83
N GLY A 105 -1.59 24.23 -5.00
CA GLY A 105 -1.72 24.02 -3.56
C GLY A 105 -1.88 22.57 -3.10
N LEU A 106 -2.07 21.60 -4.01
CA LEU A 106 -2.04 20.18 -3.68
C LEU A 106 -0.68 19.55 -4.01
N ARG A 107 -0.40 18.41 -3.39
CA ARG A 107 0.80 17.62 -3.66
C ARG A 107 0.40 16.25 -4.17
N GLN A 108 1.16 15.75 -5.14
CA GLN A 108 0.99 14.39 -5.64
C GLN A 108 1.55 13.38 -4.66
N TYR A 109 0.72 12.40 -4.32
CA TYR A 109 1.07 11.27 -3.48
C TYR A 109 0.67 9.97 -4.17
N GLU A 110 1.38 8.93 -3.80
CA GLU A 110 1.15 7.56 -4.23
C GLU A 110 1.16 6.69 -2.97
N THR A 111 0.06 6.01 -2.68
CA THR A 111 -0.04 5.11 -1.54
C THR A 111 -0.20 3.68 -2.02
N MET A 112 0.72 2.83 -1.57
CA MET A 112 0.63 1.39 -1.74
C MET A 112 0.02 0.78 -0.48
N ALA A 113 -1.11 0.10 -0.63
CA ALA A 113 -1.74 -0.67 0.42
C ALA A 113 -1.72 -2.16 0.05
N VAL A 114 -1.34 -3.00 1.00
CA VAL A 114 -1.40 -4.46 0.88
C VAL A 114 -2.55 -4.93 1.76
N LEU A 115 -3.53 -5.58 1.15
CA LEU A 115 -4.67 -6.17 1.84
C LEU A 115 -4.47 -7.66 2.12
N ARG A 116 -5.29 -8.19 3.02
CA ARG A 116 -5.40 -9.64 3.25
C ARG A 116 -5.81 -10.37 1.96
N PRO A 117 -5.24 -11.57 1.69
CA PRO A 117 -5.59 -12.36 0.50
C PRO A 117 -6.97 -13.03 0.61
N ASP A 118 -7.51 -13.17 1.82
CA ASP A 118 -8.79 -13.82 2.09
C ASP A 118 -10.00 -12.92 1.76
N MET A 119 -9.76 -11.66 1.39
CA MET A 119 -10.79 -10.67 1.09
C MET A 119 -11.43 -10.95 -0.27
N SER A 120 -12.76 -10.86 -0.30
CA SER A 120 -13.52 -10.95 -1.55
C SER A 120 -13.40 -9.66 -2.38
N GLU A 121 -13.77 -9.73 -3.67
CA GLU A 121 -13.73 -8.56 -4.55
C GLU A 121 -14.69 -7.46 -4.13
N ASP A 122 -15.86 -7.82 -3.60
CA ASP A 122 -16.87 -6.86 -3.11
C ASP A 122 -16.35 -6.09 -1.90
N GLU A 123 -15.71 -6.77 -0.94
CA GLU A 123 -15.11 -6.12 0.22
C GLU A 123 -13.95 -5.20 -0.19
N ARG A 124 -13.16 -5.62 -1.19
CA ARG A 124 -12.11 -4.78 -1.77
C ARG A 124 -12.69 -3.51 -2.40
N LEU A 125 -13.78 -3.62 -3.16
CA LEU A 125 -14.46 -2.47 -3.75
C LEU A 125 -15.02 -1.54 -2.68
N ALA A 126 -15.59 -2.09 -1.60
CA ALA A 126 -16.07 -1.31 -0.47
C ALA A 126 -14.95 -0.52 0.23
N LEU A 127 -13.77 -1.15 0.42
CA LEU A 127 -12.59 -0.46 0.96
C LEU A 127 -12.08 0.63 0.02
N THR A 128 -12.02 0.37 -1.27
CA THR A 128 -11.65 1.37 -2.28
C THR A 128 -12.56 2.59 -2.18
N GLN A 129 -13.88 2.37 -2.17
CA GLN A 129 -14.86 3.45 -2.04
C GLN A 129 -14.71 4.23 -0.72
N LYS A 130 -14.50 3.54 0.41
CA LYS A 130 -14.24 4.17 1.72
C LYS A 130 -13.03 5.10 1.69
N TYR A 131 -11.92 4.67 1.09
CA TYR A 131 -10.71 5.49 1.05
C TYR A 131 -10.80 6.61 0.00
N GLU A 132 -11.51 6.39 -1.11
CA GLU A 132 -11.83 7.45 -2.05
C GLU A 132 -12.64 8.57 -1.38
N GLU A 133 -13.68 8.22 -0.62
CA GLU A 133 -14.48 9.18 0.13
C GLU A 133 -13.61 9.94 1.16
N LEU A 134 -12.74 9.23 1.88
CA LEU A 134 -11.81 9.86 2.84
C LEU A 134 -10.87 10.86 2.14
N LEU A 135 -10.33 10.48 0.98
CA LEU A 135 -9.47 11.36 0.18
C LEU A 135 -10.23 12.59 -0.31
N VAL A 136 -11.45 12.42 -0.81
CA VAL A 136 -12.30 13.53 -1.27
C VAL A 136 -12.68 14.44 -0.10
N ALA A 137 -13.03 13.88 1.06
CA ALA A 137 -13.32 14.63 2.28
C ALA A 137 -12.10 15.43 2.78
N GLY A 138 -10.89 14.90 2.59
CA GLY A 138 -9.62 15.60 2.84
C GLY A 138 -9.29 16.71 1.83
N GLY A 139 -10.14 16.97 0.85
CA GLY A 139 -9.89 17.91 -0.25
C GLY A 139 -8.92 17.36 -1.29
N GLY A 140 -8.83 16.04 -1.40
CA GLY A 140 -8.08 15.35 -2.44
C GLY A 140 -8.77 15.45 -3.80
N MET A 141 -7.98 15.54 -4.86
CA MET A 141 -8.44 15.60 -6.24
C MET A 141 -7.76 14.53 -7.08
N TYR A 142 -8.42 14.09 -8.15
CA TYR A 142 -7.96 13.04 -9.08
C TYR A 142 -7.47 11.78 -8.35
N VAL A 143 -8.39 11.08 -7.68
CA VAL A 143 -8.08 9.79 -7.08
C VAL A 143 -8.18 8.72 -8.16
N GLU A 144 -7.05 8.09 -8.45
CA GLU A 144 -6.94 6.94 -9.33
C GLU A 144 -6.56 5.72 -8.50
N VAL A 145 -7.33 4.64 -8.65
CA VAL A 145 -7.10 3.39 -7.93
C VAL A 145 -6.78 2.30 -8.92
N PHE A 146 -5.57 1.75 -8.77
CA PHE A 146 -5.10 0.63 -9.56
C PHE A 146 -4.97 -0.61 -8.70
N ASN A 147 -5.67 -1.67 -9.09
CA ASN A 147 -5.63 -2.96 -8.41
C ASN A 147 -4.74 -3.94 -9.16
N ARG A 148 -3.71 -4.44 -8.49
CA ARG A 148 -2.73 -5.38 -9.05
C ARG A 148 -3.08 -6.85 -8.80
N GLY A 149 -4.13 -7.14 -8.03
CA GLY A 149 -4.52 -8.50 -7.68
C GLY A 149 -3.64 -9.13 -6.60
N VAL A 150 -3.75 -10.46 -6.46
CA VAL A 150 -3.03 -11.27 -5.46
C VAL A 150 -1.63 -11.57 -5.95
N VAL A 151 -0.62 -11.23 -5.14
CA VAL A 151 0.79 -11.51 -5.43
C VAL A 151 1.44 -12.12 -4.17
N PRO A 152 2.27 -13.17 -4.31
CA PRO A 152 3.00 -13.74 -3.19
C PRO A 152 4.00 -12.73 -2.62
N LEU A 153 4.04 -12.65 -1.29
CA LEU A 153 4.92 -11.78 -0.54
C LEU A 153 6.32 -12.41 -0.47
N ALA A 154 7.35 -11.56 -0.45
CA ALA A 154 8.73 -12.01 -0.28
C ALA A 154 9.00 -12.66 1.09
N TYR A 155 8.17 -12.37 2.09
CA TYR A 155 8.25 -12.94 3.44
C TYR A 155 6.87 -12.89 4.10
N SER A 156 6.64 -13.75 5.09
CA SER A 156 5.38 -13.80 5.81
C SER A 156 5.15 -12.56 6.66
N ILE A 157 3.98 -11.93 6.55
CA ILE A 157 3.58 -10.79 7.39
C ILE A 157 2.63 -11.27 8.48
N LYS A 158 2.90 -10.89 9.73
CA LYS A 158 2.02 -11.15 10.87
C LYS A 158 1.23 -9.89 11.21
N LYS A 159 -0.10 -9.96 11.19
CA LYS A 159 -1.01 -8.86 11.57
C LYS A 159 -1.91 -9.35 12.70
N LYS A 160 -2.08 -8.49 13.71
CA LYS A 160 -3.06 -8.69 14.77
C LYS A 160 -4.33 -7.93 14.42
N ASN A 161 -5.47 -8.60 14.47
CA ASN A 161 -6.78 -7.98 14.30
C ASN A 161 -7.23 -7.33 15.61
N LYS A 162 -8.23 -6.44 15.57
CA LYS A 162 -8.89 -5.89 16.77
C LYS A 162 -9.53 -6.97 17.63
N ALA A 163 -9.93 -8.09 17.05
CA ALA A 163 -10.43 -9.27 17.75
C ALA A 163 -9.34 -10.06 18.53
N GLY A 164 -8.06 -9.67 18.41
CA GLY A 164 -6.94 -10.33 19.10
C GLY A 164 -6.34 -11.53 18.34
N GLU A 165 -6.93 -11.89 17.20
CA GLU A 165 -6.40 -12.94 16.32
C GLU A 165 -5.09 -12.51 15.68
N SER A 166 -4.11 -13.42 15.62
CA SER A 166 -2.81 -13.19 14.99
C SER A 166 -2.73 -13.97 13.69
N ASN A 167 -2.95 -13.29 12.58
CA ASN A 167 -2.94 -13.90 11.25
C ASN A 167 -1.56 -13.75 10.59
N THR A 168 -1.14 -14.80 9.88
CA THR A 168 0.13 -14.83 9.13
C THR A 168 -0.17 -15.01 7.66
N TYR A 169 0.23 -14.05 6.83
CA TYR A 169 -0.04 -14.05 5.39
C TYR A 169 1.23 -14.29 4.59
N LEU A 170 1.11 -15.12 3.56
CA LEU A 170 2.15 -15.36 2.55
C LEU A 170 1.84 -14.64 1.23
N ASP A 171 0.58 -14.33 0.99
CA ASP A 171 0.10 -13.59 -0.17
C ASP A 171 -0.56 -12.28 0.26
N GLY A 172 -0.67 -11.32 -0.65
CA GLY A 172 -1.39 -10.08 -0.41
C GLY A 172 -1.96 -9.47 -1.67
N ILE A 173 -3.05 -8.72 -1.52
CA ILE A 173 -3.67 -7.98 -2.63
C ILE A 173 -3.09 -6.57 -2.64
N TYR A 174 -2.52 -6.16 -3.76
CA TYR A 174 -1.88 -4.85 -3.89
C TYR A 174 -2.84 -3.82 -4.50
N LEU A 175 -3.15 -2.80 -3.72
CA LEU A 175 -3.88 -1.60 -4.16
C LEU A 175 -2.94 -0.42 -4.23
N LEU A 176 -2.96 0.27 -5.35
CA LEU A 176 -2.20 1.47 -5.59
C LEU A 176 -3.14 2.66 -5.76
N PHE A 177 -2.99 3.66 -4.90
CA PHE A 177 -3.73 4.90 -4.96
C PHE A 177 -2.81 6.01 -5.45
N THR A 178 -3.14 6.64 -6.57
CA THR A 178 -2.49 7.85 -7.05
C THR A 178 -3.46 9.01 -6.89
N TYR A 179 -3.08 10.02 -6.12
CA TYR A 179 -3.99 11.11 -5.77
C TYR A 179 -3.23 12.41 -5.48
N PHE A 180 -3.92 13.54 -5.60
CA PHE A 180 -3.43 14.83 -5.13
C PHE A 180 -4.14 15.18 -3.85
N THR A 181 -3.42 15.46 -2.77
CA THR A 181 -4.03 15.87 -1.50
C THR A 181 -3.24 16.99 -0.82
N LYS A 182 -3.86 17.59 0.19
CA LYS A 182 -3.21 18.53 1.09
C LYS A 182 -2.23 17.77 2.00
N PRO A 183 -1.06 18.34 2.30
CA PRO A 183 -0.09 17.71 3.18
C PRO A 183 -0.58 17.56 4.63
N GLU A 184 -1.66 18.22 5.01
CA GLU A 184 -2.27 18.10 6.33
C GLU A 184 -3.11 16.82 6.46
N SER A 185 -3.81 16.42 5.39
CA SER A 185 -4.76 15.30 5.38
C SER A 185 -4.10 13.93 5.25
N ILE A 186 -2.84 13.87 4.79
CA ILE A 186 -2.11 12.61 4.60
C ILE A 186 -1.93 11.83 5.90
N GLY A 187 -1.71 12.51 7.03
CA GLY A 187 -1.53 11.84 8.33
C GLY A 187 -2.78 11.09 8.79
N ILE A 188 -3.97 11.65 8.51
CA ILE A 188 -5.25 11.02 8.83
C ILE A 188 -5.45 9.78 7.96
N LEU A 189 -5.09 9.85 6.68
CA LEU A 189 -5.17 8.70 5.77
C LEU A 189 -4.26 7.56 6.22
N GLU A 190 -2.98 7.86 6.51
CA GLU A 190 -2.01 6.87 7.00
C GLU A 190 -2.47 6.22 8.31
N GLN A 191 -2.98 7.03 9.25
CA GLN A 191 -3.51 6.53 10.51
C GLN A 191 -4.70 5.60 10.27
N THR A 192 -5.61 5.96 9.37
CA THR A 192 -6.80 5.17 9.04
C THR A 192 -6.40 3.84 8.42
N LEU A 193 -5.52 3.86 7.42
CA LEU A 193 -4.97 2.66 6.77
C LEU A 193 -4.28 1.72 7.77
N ASN A 194 -3.54 2.27 8.73
CA ASN A 194 -2.87 1.46 9.76
C ASN A 194 -3.85 0.90 10.80
N THR A 195 -4.95 1.61 11.08
CA THR A 195 -5.99 1.23 12.03
C THR A 195 -6.93 0.16 11.48
N ASP A 196 -7.06 0.06 10.16
CA ASP A 196 -7.87 -0.96 9.53
C ASP A 196 -7.18 -2.34 9.58
N ASP A 197 -7.98 -3.37 9.86
CA ASP A 197 -7.50 -4.74 10.05
C ASP A 197 -7.26 -5.44 8.70
N ASP A 198 -7.99 -5.01 7.66
CA ASP A 198 -7.88 -5.54 6.30
C ASP A 198 -6.59 -5.12 5.61
N VAL A 199 -5.99 -4.01 6.05
CA VAL A 199 -4.71 -3.52 5.54
C VAL A 199 -3.58 -4.12 6.38
N ILE A 200 -2.84 -5.04 5.78
CA ILE A 200 -1.71 -5.71 6.46
C ILE A 200 -0.44 -4.86 6.43
N ARG A 201 -0.29 -4.00 5.42
CA ARG A 201 0.81 -3.04 5.29
C ARG A 201 0.38 -1.86 4.44
N SER A 202 0.77 -0.65 4.85
CA SER A 202 0.59 0.57 4.07
C SER A 202 1.92 1.29 3.92
N SER A 203 2.10 1.99 2.80
CA SER A 203 3.23 2.89 2.57
C SER A 203 2.82 4.00 1.63
N SER A 204 3.01 5.25 2.07
CA SER A 204 2.71 6.44 1.28
C SER A 204 4.01 7.10 0.81
N PHE A 205 4.01 7.56 -0.44
CA PHE A 205 5.15 8.19 -1.10
C PHE A 205 4.72 9.52 -1.70
N LYS A 206 5.58 10.53 -1.55
CA LYS A 206 5.43 11.77 -2.30
C LYS A 206 6.09 11.60 -3.67
N VAL A 207 5.30 11.69 -4.74
CA VAL A 207 5.82 11.57 -6.10
C VAL A 207 6.59 12.85 -6.46
N ARG A 208 7.79 12.70 -7.02
CA ARG A 208 8.61 13.80 -7.54
C ARG A 208 9.07 13.44 -8.95
N LYS A 209 9.05 14.41 -9.86
CA LYS A 209 9.58 14.22 -11.22
C LYS A 209 11.06 13.84 -11.13
N ARG A 210 11.39 12.65 -11.63
CA ARG A 210 12.77 12.16 -11.70
C ARG A 210 13.55 13.00 -12.71
N LYS A 211 14.69 13.53 -12.29
CA LYS A 211 15.71 14.10 -13.18
C LYS A 211 16.81 13.06 -13.31
N TYR A 212 17.13 12.67 -14.53
CA TYR A 212 18.19 11.71 -14.85
C TYR A 212 19.50 12.44 -15.10
#